data_AF-A0A662TV06-F1
#
_entry.id   AF-A0A662TV06-F1
#
_cell.length_a   1.000
_cell.length_b   1.000
_cell.length_c   1.000
_cell.angle_alpha   90.00
_cell.angle_beta   90.00
_cell.angle_gamma   90.00
#
_symmetry.space_group_name_H-M   'P 1'
#
loop_
_entity.id
_entity.type
_entity.pdbx_description
1 polymer ?
#
loop_
_entity_poly.entity_id
_entity_poly.type
_entity_poly.pdbx_seq_one_letter_code
_entity_poly.pdbx_strand_id
1 'polypeptide(L)'
;MSKSYVQKIKEEIEHFKDKYRKGIHSIIDETKDVISQALYKEFNKKEQEHESSFMSLTQDLDRFLMLSYSTLEIKKRLLSQILPEWRNYLCRGGGKEKIFDKLIANPIHEVMRFYEKHREKVYQRLLNCLNEIKQTPFNKTAKNQSHLNFQSVVLELLAWLFIDELEIYPKNELEQIGLKIDGAYKVADPLNPRERIGYEFKNLLTECKNYKEPNYKDLMQLFTYGLLLAHKKHISIPLGMIISRKNPDTNNAIWEVRGVLRQKYLDFEVVFLDVDDLSEMVNRIRESLDPAYIIKQKIGEMETIWR
;
A
#
# COMPACT_ATOMS: atom_id res chain seq x y z
N MET A 1 27.37 7.44 -14.53
CA MET A 1 25.99 7.90 -14.83
C MET A 1 25.23 8.00 -13.52
N SER A 2 24.54 9.12 -13.25
CA SER A 2 23.72 9.25 -12.04
C SER A 2 22.47 8.36 -12.15
N LYS A 3 22.08 7.70 -11.05
CA LYS A 3 20.84 6.90 -11.00
C LYS A 3 19.62 7.81 -11.21
N SER A 4 18.63 7.32 -11.95
CA SER A 4 17.35 8.02 -12.11
C SER A 4 16.63 8.17 -10.77
N TYR A 5 15.79 9.21 -10.62
CA TYR A 5 15.05 9.44 -9.38
C TYR A 5 14.17 8.24 -8.97
N VAL A 6 13.44 7.66 -9.93
CA VAL A 6 12.61 6.47 -9.71
C VAL A 6 13.42 5.27 -9.21
N GLN A 7 14.65 5.10 -9.71
CA GLN A 7 15.55 4.05 -9.23
C GLN A 7 15.98 4.27 -7.77
N LYS A 8 16.18 5.53 -7.36
CA LYS A 8 16.48 5.87 -5.96
C LYS A 8 15.29 5.56 -5.04
N ILE A 9 14.07 5.94 -5.43
CA ILE A 9 12.85 5.59 -4.68
C ILE A 9 12.76 4.07 -4.49
N LYS A 10 12.97 3.30 -5.57
CA LYS A 10 12.94 1.84 -5.53
C LYS A 10 13.96 1.27 -4.54
N GLU A 11 15.20 1.73 -4.59
CA GLU A 11 16.25 1.29 -3.67
C GLU A 11 15.96 1.67 -2.20
N GLU A 12 15.42 2.88 -1.96
CA GLU A 12 15.00 3.32 -0.63
C GLU A 12 13.87 2.45 -0.07
N ILE A 13 12.86 2.13 -0.88
CA ILE A 13 11.74 1.26 -0.51
C ILE A 13 12.22 -0.16 -0.21
N GLU A 14 13.04 -0.75 -1.07
CA GLU A 14 13.54 -2.11 -0.86
C GLU A 14 14.44 -2.18 0.39
N HIS A 15 15.29 -1.16 0.60
CA HIS A 15 16.09 -1.06 1.83
C HIS A 15 15.21 -0.95 3.09
N PHE A 16 14.14 -0.16 3.01
CA PHE A 16 13.16 -0.05 4.10
C PHE A 16 12.48 -1.40 4.37
N LYS A 17 11.96 -2.07 3.33
CA LYS A 17 11.32 -3.39 3.43
C LYS A 17 12.24 -4.44 4.06
N ASP A 18 13.51 -4.48 3.64
CA ASP A 18 14.50 -5.41 4.18
C ASP A 18 14.75 -5.18 5.67
N LYS A 19 14.95 -3.92 6.06
CA LYS A 19 15.17 -3.55 7.47
C LYS A 19 13.94 -3.87 8.32
N TYR A 20 12.76 -3.58 7.78
CA TYR A 20 11.48 -3.84 8.41
C TYR A 20 11.24 -5.34 8.63
N ARG A 21 11.41 -6.16 7.58
CA ARG A 21 11.30 -7.63 7.64
C ARG A 21 12.30 -8.23 8.64
N LYS A 22 13.57 -7.82 8.60
CA LYS A 22 14.59 -8.30 9.54
C LYS A 22 14.24 -7.97 10.99
N GLY A 23 13.77 -6.74 11.26
CA GLY A 23 13.38 -6.34 12.61
C GLY A 23 12.22 -7.17 13.15
N ILE A 24 11.20 -7.41 12.34
CA ILE A 24 10.05 -8.22 12.73
C ILE A 24 10.44 -9.68 12.92
N HIS A 25 11.25 -10.26 12.03
CA HIS A 25 11.72 -11.62 12.20
C HIS A 25 12.51 -11.80 13.50
N SER A 26 13.37 -10.84 13.86
CA SER A 26 14.08 -10.86 15.15
C SER A 26 13.09 -10.92 16.32
N ILE A 27 12.08 -10.05 16.34
CA ILE A 27 11.08 -10.03 17.42
C ILE A 27 10.30 -11.35 17.46
N ILE A 28 9.91 -11.91 16.31
CA ILE A 28 9.19 -13.19 16.24
C ILE A 28 10.06 -14.34 16.77
N ASP A 29 11.31 -14.42 16.33
CA ASP A 29 12.22 -15.50 16.71
C ASP A 29 12.56 -15.40 18.21
N GLU A 30 12.80 -14.19 18.73
CA GLU A 30 12.98 -13.93 20.17
C GLU A 30 11.73 -14.30 20.98
N THR A 31 10.53 -13.95 20.48
CA THR A 31 9.26 -14.31 21.12
C THR A 31 9.10 -15.82 21.19
N LYS A 32 9.40 -16.51 20.08
CA LYS A 32 9.34 -17.97 20.00
C LYS A 32 10.29 -18.60 21.01
N ASP A 33 11.55 -18.19 21.04
CA ASP A 33 12.55 -18.72 21.97
C ASP A 33 12.14 -18.52 23.42
N VAL A 34 11.58 -17.36 23.78
CA VAL A 34 11.06 -17.07 25.12
C VAL A 34 9.91 -18.01 25.49
N ILE A 35 8.97 -18.25 24.56
CA ILE A 35 7.86 -19.19 24.75
C ILE A 35 8.37 -20.63 24.89
N SER A 36 9.30 -21.07 24.02
CA SER A 36 9.89 -22.41 24.06
C SER A 36 10.69 -22.66 25.35
N GLN A 37 11.40 -21.65 25.85
CA GLN A 37 12.11 -21.74 27.14
C GLN A 37 11.16 -21.77 28.34
N ALA A 38 10.04 -21.06 28.28
CA ALA A 38 9.02 -21.10 29.32
C ALA A 38 8.27 -22.44 29.33
N LEU A 39 7.95 -22.99 28.15
CA LEU A 39 7.42 -24.34 27.96
C LEU A 39 8.28 -25.43 28.61
N TYR A 40 9.58 -25.20 28.70
CA TYR A 40 10.53 -26.13 29.30
C TYR A 40 10.58 -26.05 30.84
N LYS A 41 9.97 -25.02 31.47
CA LYS A 41 10.25 -24.66 32.88
C LYS A 41 9.17 -24.94 33.93
N GLU A 42 7.87 -25.12 33.65
CA GLU A 42 6.87 -25.48 34.70
C GLU A 42 5.68 -26.30 34.15
N PHE A 43 5.15 -27.25 34.95
CA PHE A 43 4.02 -28.15 34.64
C PHE A 43 2.96 -28.17 35.77
N ASN A 44 1.69 -27.80 35.49
CA ASN A 44 0.40 -28.44 35.86
C ASN A 44 -0.88 -27.54 35.70
N LYS A 45 -1.95 -28.06 35.02
CA LYS A 45 -3.43 -27.72 34.95
C LYS A 45 -3.87 -26.24 34.72
N LYS A 46 -5.05 -25.84 34.19
CA LYS A 46 -6.21 -26.39 33.43
C LYS A 46 -6.63 -25.31 32.39
N GLU A 47 -7.03 -25.74 31.19
CA GLU A 47 -7.11 -25.01 29.91
C GLU A 47 -8.10 -23.82 29.82
N GLN A 48 -9.13 -23.75 30.68
CA GLN A 48 -10.32 -22.91 30.42
C GLN A 48 -10.23 -21.44 30.89
N GLU A 49 -9.28 -21.06 31.74
CA GLU A 49 -9.25 -19.71 32.35
C GLU A 49 -8.56 -18.63 31.49
N HIS A 50 -7.78 -19.01 30.46
CA HIS A 50 -6.96 -18.07 29.68
C HIS A 50 -7.36 -17.91 28.21
N GLU A 51 -8.37 -18.66 27.75
CA GLU A 51 -8.85 -18.64 26.37
C GLU A 51 -9.46 -17.27 26.01
N SER A 52 -10.18 -16.62 26.93
CA SER A 52 -10.79 -15.31 26.72
C SER A 52 -9.77 -14.18 26.56
N SER A 53 -8.74 -14.12 27.43
CA SER A 53 -7.66 -13.12 27.33
C SER A 53 -6.86 -13.27 26.04
N PHE A 54 -6.66 -14.50 25.56
CA PHE A 54 -6.02 -14.75 24.28
C PHE A 54 -6.88 -14.39 23.07
N MET A 55 -8.18 -14.72 23.11
CA MET A 55 -9.12 -14.29 22.07
C MET A 55 -9.15 -12.75 21.99
N SER A 56 -9.09 -12.05 23.12
CA SER A 56 -8.93 -10.59 23.14
C SER A 56 -7.61 -10.15 22.52
N LEU A 57 -6.49 -10.75 22.91
CA LEU A 57 -5.16 -10.35 22.43
C LEU A 57 -4.94 -10.67 20.94
N THR A 58 -5.54 -11.75 20.44
CA THR A 58 -5.56 -12.09 19.02
C THR A 58 -6.52 -11.21 18.24
N GLN A 59 -7.64 -10.78 18.83
CA GLN A 59 -8.48 -9.74 18.26
C GLN A 59 -7.77 -8.39 18.22
N ASP A 60 -6.98 -8.05 19.23
CA ASP A 60 -6.17 -6.83 19.27
C ASP A 60 -5.04 -6.89 18.25
N LEU A 61 -4.37 -8.04 18.12
CA LEU A 61 -3.39 -8.30 17.07
C LEU A 61 -4.05 -8.29 15.68
N ASP A 62 -5.25 -8.87 15.52
CA ASP A 62 -5.99 -8.86 14.26
C ASP A 62 -6.43 -7.45 13.88
N ARG A 63 -6.93 -6.65 14.83
CA ARG A 63 -7.26 -5.23 14.62
C ARG A 63 -6.02 -4.42 14.28
N PHE A 64 -4.91 -4.67 14.98
CA PHE A 64 -3.65 -3.98 14.78
C PHE A 64 -3.03 -4.29 13.40
N LEU A 65 -3.10 -5.56 12.99
CA LEU A 65 -2.58 -6.04 11.72
C LEU A 65 -3.55 -5.80 10.54
N MET A 66 -4.80 -5.42 10.76
CA MET A 66 -5.77 -5.16 9.67
C MET A 66 -5.45 -3.93 8.79
N LEU A 67 -4.31 -3.25 9.02
CA LEU A 67 -4.00 -1.94 8.45
C LEU A 67 -3.04 -1.93 7.25
N SER A 68 -2.38 -3.04 6.91
CA SER A 68 -1.57 -3.17 5.66
C SER A 68 -1.38 -4.64 5.26
N TYR A 69 -1.38 -4.99 3.98
CA TYR A 69 -1.21 -6.39 3.54
C TYR A 69 0.21 -6.97 3.76
N SER A 70 1.25 -6.16 4.00
CA SER A 70 2.54 -6.64 4.53
C SER A 70 2.40 -7.34 5.86
N THR A 71 1.42 -6.92 6.66
CA THR A 71 1.09 -7.65 7.86
C THR A 71 0.64 -9.05 7.52
N LEU A 72 0.14 -9.42 6.33
CA LEU A 72 -0.42 -10.74 6.09
C LEU A 72 0.65 -11.85 6.08
N GLU A 73 1.82 -11.63 5.48
CA GLU A 73 2.95 -12.58 5.55
C GLU A 73 3.45 -12.70 7.00
N ILE A 74 3.62 -11.55 7.65
CA ILE A 74 4.07 -11.46 9.04
C ILE A 74 3.02 -12.03 10.00
N LYS A 75 1.74 -11.84 9.72
CA LYS A 75 0.55 -12.33 10.43
C LYS A 75 0.48 -13.82 10.24
N LYS A 76 0.61 -14.33 9.02
CA LYS A 76 0.71 -15.77 8.76
C LYS A 76 1.89 -16.36 9.52
N ARG A 77 3.04 -15.69 9.57
CA ARG A 77 4.22 -16.16 10.29
C ARG A 77 4.05 -16.11 11.82
N LEU A 78 3.56 -15.00 12.37
CA LEU A 78 3.16 -14.84 13.77
C LEU A 78 2.14 -15.93 14.17
N LEU A 79 1.03 -16.04 13.42
CA LEU A 79 -0.04 -17.02 13.66
C LEU A 79 0.39 -18.47 13.40
N SER A 80 1.38 -18.75 12.55
CA SER A 80 1.84 -20.13 12.31
C SER A 80 2.99 -20.56 13.22
N GLN A 81 3.79 -19.62 13.74
CA GLN A 81 4.96 -19.94 14.56
C GLN A 81 4.69 -19.77 16.06
N ILE A 82 3.99 -18.72 16.46
CA ILE A 82 3.71 -18.45 17.89
C ILE A 82 2.50 -19.25 18.36
N LEU A 83 1.46 -19.35 17.53
CA LEU A 83 0.17 -19.94 17.91
C LEU A 83 0.24 -21.43 18.23
N PRO A 84 1.00 -22.27 17.50
CA PRO A 84 1.16 -23.69 17.87
C PRO A 84 2.01 -23.91 19.12
N GLU A 85 3.10 -23.16 19.28
CA GLU A 85 3.95 -23.22 20.49
C GLU A 85 3.12 -22.82 21.72
N TRP A 86 2.27 -21.80 21.58
CA TRP A 86 1.41 -21.32 22.66
C TRP A 86 0.21 -22.22 22.96
N ARG A 87 -0.45 -22.81 21.95
CA ARG A 87 -1.45 -23.87 22.15
C ARG A 87 -0.87 -25.04 22.95
N ASN A 88 0.35 -25.46 22.61
CA ASN A 88 1.07 -26.49 23.35
C ASN A 88 1.36 -26.08 24.81
N TYR A 89 1.54 -24.79 25.11
CA TYR A 89 1.76 -24.25 26.47
C TYR A 89 0.47 -24.29 27.30
N LEU A 90 -0.64 -23.79 26.76
CA LEU A 90 -1.93 -23.82 27.44
C LEU A 90 -2.41 -25.24 27.74
N CYS A 91 -2.24 -26.18 26.80
CA CYS A 91 -2.60 -27.57 27.01
C CYS A 91 -1.73 -28.27 28.08
N ARG A 92 -0.59 -27.68 28.50
CA ARG A 92 0.34 -28.27 29.48
C ARG A 92 0.25 -27.67 30.88
N GLY A 93 -0.50 -26.57 31.05
CA GLY A 93 -0.92 -25.99 32.33
C GLY A 93 0.22 -25.34 33.13
N GLY A 94 0.05 -24.07 33.48
CA GLY A 94 0.89 -23.38 34.46
C GLY A 94 1.29 -21.96 34.03
N GLY A 95 0.69 -20.94 34.64
CA GLY A 95 1.22 -19.58 34.59
C GLY A 95 0.33 -18.59 35.33
N LYS A 96 0.82 -18.01 36.43
CA LYS A 96 0.22 -16.82 37.08
C LYS A 96 0.12 -15.68 36.05
N GLU A 97 -0.84 -14.75 36.16
CA GLU A 97 -1.01 -13.59 35.25
C GLU A 97 0.31 -12.87 34.88
N LYS A 98 1.24 -12.74 35.84
CA LYS A 98 2.58 -12.14 35.61
C LYS A 98 3.44 -12.87 34.57
N ILE A 99 3.22 -14.17 34.37
CA ILE A 99 3.91 -15.02 33.40
C ILE A 99 3.29 -14.82 32.01
N PHE A 100 1.96 -14.69 31.93
CA PHE A 100 1.26 -14.35 30.69
C PHE A 100 1.70 -12.97 30.15
N ASP A 101 1.71 -11.94 31.01
CA ASP A 101 2.12 -10.59 30.61
C ASP A 101 3.57 -10.56 30.11
N LYS A 102 4.48 -11.26 30.80
CA LYS A 102 5.90 -11.21 30.51
C LYS A 102 6.31 -12.05 29.29
N LEU A 103 5.62 -13.16 29.03
CA LEU A 103 5.98 -14.10 27.97
C LEU A 103 5.18 -13.94 26.68
N ILE A 104 3.98 -13.32 26.74
CA ILE A 104 3.05 -13.28 25.60
C ILE A 104 2.62 -11.85 25.30
N ALA A 105 2.11 -11.12 26.30
CA ALA A 105 1.64 -9.76 26.07
C ALA A 105 2.81 -8.83 25.70
N ASN A 106 3.94 -8.90 26.43
CA ASN A 106 5.10 -8.05 26.18
C ASN A 106 5.69 -8.19 24.76
N PRO A 107 5.97 -9.41 24.24
CA PRO A 107 6.47 -9.55 22.88
C PRO A 107 5.46 -9.11 21.82
N ILE A 108 4.16 -9.37 22.02
CA ILE A 108 3.11 -8.88 21.11
C ILE A 108 3.05 -7.34 21.14
N HIS A 109 3.14 -6.73 22.32
CA HIS A 109 3.26 -5.27 22.46
C HIS A 109 4.57 -4.71 21.87
N GLU A 110 5.66 -5.48 21.82
CA GLU A 110 6.91 -5.09 21.15
C GLU A 110 6.78 -5.15 19.63
N VAL A 111 6.09 -6.16 19.08
CA VAL A 111 5.67 -6.18 17.68
C VAL A 111 4.83 -4.93 17.40
N MET A 112 3.80 -4.65 18.20
CA MET A 112 2.95 -3.48 18.01
C MET A 112 3.74 -2.16 18.04
N ARG A 113 4.59 -1.97 19.05
CA ARG A 113 5.46 -0.78 19.16
C ARG A 113 6.43 -0.65 17.98
N PHE A 114 6.99 -1.76 17.50
CA PHE A 114 7.85 -1.76 16.31
C PHE A 114 7.09 -1.27 15.08
N TYR A 115 5.88 -1.77 14.88
CA TYR A 115 5.00 -1.37 13.78
C TYR A 115 4.60 0.10 13.88
N GLU A 116 4.17 0.59 15.04
CA GLU A 116 3.83 2.00 15.26
C GLU A 116 4.99 2.92 14.90
N LYS A 117 6.21 2.58 15.36
CA LYS A 117 7.42 3.35 15.05
C LYS A 117 7.73 3.40 13.56
N HIS A 118 7.53 2.30 12.83
CA HIS A 118 7.78 2.27 11.37
C HIS A 118 6.68 3.00 10.62
N ARG A 119 5.43 2.87 11.06
CA ARG A 119 4.29 3.58 10.50
C ARG A 119 4.43 5.09 10.66
N GLU A 120 4.89 5.56 11.81
CA GLU A 120 5.18 6.99 12.01
C GLU A 120 6.23 7.50 11.01
N LYS A 121 7.28 6.73 10.75
CA LYS A 121 8.29 7.10 9.73
C LYS A 121 7.69 7.16 8.33
N VAL A 122 6.86 6.19 7.97
CA VAL A 122 6.13 6.18 6.69
C VAL A 122 5.22 7.40 6.60
N TYR A 123 4.44 7.69 7.64
CA TYR A 123 3.58 8.85 7.71
C TYR A 123 4.35 10.16 7.54
N GLN A 124 5.48 10.34 8.25
CA GLN A 124 6.31 11.54 8.10
C GLN A 124 6.87 11.68 6.67
N ARG A 125 7.27 10.57 6.03
CA ARG A 125 7.72 10.60 4.64
C ARG A 125 6.60 11.00 3.69
N LEU A 126 5.41 10.41 3.86
CA LEU A 126 4.22 10.76 3.10
C LEU A 126 3.81 12.22 3.26
N LEU A 127 3.85 12.74 4.49
CA LEU A 127 3.54 14.12 4.80
C LEU A 127 4.53 15.09 4.12
N ASN A 128 5.82 14.76 4.11
CA ASN A 128 6.83 15.53 3.39
C ASN A 128 6.56 15.55 1.88
N CYS A 129 6.28 14.39 1.27
CA CYS A 129 5.91 14.32 -0.14
C CYS A 129 4.64 15.15 -0.44
N LEU A 130 3.62 15.06 0.42
CA LEU A 130 2.39 15.83 0.25
C LEU A 130 2.64 17.34 0.32
N ASN A 131 3.48 17.78 1.26
CA ASN A 131 3.85 19.19 1.40
C ASN A 131 4.62 19.69 0.17
N GLU A 132 5.56 18.91 -0.34
CA GLU A 132 6.31 19.22 -1.56
C GLU A 132 5.40 19.28 -2.79
N ILE A 133 4.44 18.35 -2.92
CA ILE A 133 3.41 18.40 -3.96
C ILE A 133 2.65 19.73 -3.87
N LYS A 134 2.11 20.08 -2.69
CA LYS A 134 1.35 21.31 -2.46
C LYS A 134 2.16 22.58 -2.77
N GLN A 135 3.44 22.60 -2.43
CA GLN A 135 4.34 23.74 -2.63
C GLN A 135 4.89 23.84 -4.05
N THR A 136 4.87 22.75 -4.84
CA THR A 136 5.43 22.75 -6.20
C THR A 136 4.72 23.79 -7.07
N PRO A 137 5.42 24.78 -7.62
CA PRO A 137 4.79 25.95 -8.22
C PRO A 137 4.07 25.63 -9.53
N PHE A 138 2.84 26.13 -9.66
CA PHE A 138 2.09 26.14 -10.90
C PHE A 138 2.57 27.30 -11.78
N ASN A 139 3.57 27.09 -12.65
CA ASN A 139 4.07 28.18 -13.49
C ASN A 139 4.26 27.76 -14.95
N LYS A 140 3.69 28.57 -15.87
CA LYS A 140 3.76 28.33 -17.32
C LYS A 140 5.17 28.54 -17.90
N THR A 141 6.07 29.21 -17.19
CA THR A 141 7.43 29.58 -17.61
C THR A 141 8.53 28.62 -17.15
N ALA A 142 8.37 27.95 -16.00
CA ALA A 142 9.27 26.91 -15.49
C ALA A 142 8.70 25.49 -15.64
N LYS A 143 7.94 25.27 -16.73
CA LYS A 143 7.06 24.10 -16.93
C LYS A 143 7.75 22.78 -16.69
N ASN A 144 8.92 22.56 -17.28
CA ASN A 144 9.53 21.23 -17.27
C ASN A 144 10.06 20.86 -15.88
N GLN A 145 10.80 21.73 -15.21
CA GLN A 145 11.37 21.40 -13.90
C GLN A 145 10.29 21.25 -12.82
N SER A 146 9.28 22.13 -12.83
CA SER A 146 8.17 22.03 -11.88
C SER A 146 7.31 20.79 -12.12
N HIS A 147 7.07 20.44 -13.38
CA HIS A 147 6.34 19.22 -13.72
C HIS A 147 7.12 17.96 -13.33
N LEU A 148 8.42 17.90 -13.62
CA LEU A 148 9.28 16.79 -13.21
C LEU A 148 9.35 16.66 -11.69
N ASN A 149 9.40 17.78 -10.96
CA ASN A 149 9.35 17.76 -9.50
C ASN A 149 8.03 17.17 -9.00
N PHE A 150 6.89 17.70 -9.48
CA PHE A 150 5.56 17.19 -9.14
C PHE A 150 5.43 15.69 -9.42
N GLN A 151 5.83 15.26 -10.62
CA GLN A 151 5.84 13.85 -11.02
C GLN A 151 6.67 13.02 -10.04
N SER A 152 7.91 13.42 -9.78
CA SER A 152 8.84 12.65 -8.94
C SER A 152 8.29 12.43 -7.52
N VAL A 153 7.74 13.48 -6.91
CA VAL A 153 7.21 13.44 -5.55
C VAL A 153 5.88 12.68 -5.48
N VAL A 154 5.02 12.78 -6.50
CA VAL A 154 3.78 11.98 -6.58
C VAL A 154 4.09 10.49 -6.67
N LEU A 155 5.03 10.10 -7.54
CA LEU A 155 5.40 8.68 -7.71
C LEU A 155 6.01 8.11 -6.43
N GLU A 156 6.78 8.93 -5.72
CA GLU A 156 7.29 8.57 -4.41
C GLU A 156 6.17 8.40 -3.38
N LEU A 157 5.24 9.35 -3.30
CA LEU A 157 4.10 9.28 -2.39
C LEU A 157 3.29 7.99 -2.61
N LEU A 158 2.97 7.65 -3.87
CA LEU A 158 2.29 6.39 -4.20
C LEU A 158 3.09 5.16 -3.78
N ALA A 159 4.40 5.17 -4.02
CA ALA A 159 5.25 4.05 -3.70
C ALA A 159 5.37 3.83 -2.17
N TRP A 160 5.28 4.89 -1.37
CA TRP A 160 5.19 4.77 0.10
C TRP A 160 3.79 4.41 0.59
N LEU A 161 2.72 4.94 -0.01
CA LEU A 161 1.34 4.61 0.37
C LEU A 161 1.04 3.12 0.17
N PHE A 162 1.54 2.56 -0.92
CA PHE A 162 1.28 1.19 -1.35
C PHE A 162 2.54 0.34 -1.34
N ILE A 163 3.44 0.61 -0.38
CA ILE A 163 4.78 0.02 -0.32
C ILE A 163 4.77 -1.51 -0.43
N ASP A 164 3.75 -2.16 0.12
CA ASP A 164 3.64 -3.63 0.14
C ASP A 164 2.70 -4.19 -0.93
N GLU A 165 2.00 -3.32 -1.64
CA GLU A 165 0.96 -3.68 -2.60
C GLU A 165 1.43 -3.49 -4.04
N LEU A 166 2.39 -2.57 -4.26
CA LEU A 166 2.88 -2.18 -5.57
C LEU A 166 4.42 -2.28 -5.66
N GLU A 167 4.89 -2.89 -6.74
CA GLU A 167 6.29 -2.95 -7.10
C GLU A 167 6.58 -2.00 -8.25
N ILE A 168 7.57 -1.11 -8.09
CA ILE A 168 7.97 -0.19 -9.17
C ILE A 168 8.46 -0.99 -10.37
N TYR A 169 7.77 -0.81 -11.50
CA TYR A 169 8.11 -1.47 -12.76
C TYR A 169 9.43 -0.90 -13.30
N PRO A 170 10.38 -1.72 -13.79
CA PRO A 170 11.67 -1.24 -14.26
C PRO A 170 11.54 -0.24 -15.42
N LYS A 171 12.05 0.97 -15.24
CA LYS A 171 11.97 2.06 -16.23
C LYS A 171 12.53 1.69 -17.60
N ASN A 172 13.57 0.86 -17.61
CA ASN A 172 14.27 0.41 -18.82
C ASN A 172 13.34 -0.35 -19.79
N GLU A 173 12.33 -1.06 -19.29
CA GLU A 173 11.40 -1.83 -20.12
C GLU A 173 10.33 -0.94 -20.76
N LEU A 174 9.97 0.17 -20.11
CA LEU A 174 8.99 1.14 -20.61
C LEU A 174 9.62 2.10 -21.62
N GLU A 175 10.86 2.54 -21.37
CA GLU A 175 11.60 3.46 -22.23
C GLU A 175 11.96 2.85 -23.59
N GLN A 176 12.18 1.53 -23.66
CA GLN A 176 12.47 0.81 -24.91
C GLN A 176 11.33 0.86 -25.94
N ILE A 177 10.11 1.17 -25.49
CA ILE A 177 8.90 1.20 -26.33
C ILE A 177 8.61 2.64 -26.80
N GLY A 178 9.45 3.61 -26.43
CA GLY A 178 9.31 5.02 -26.80
C GLY A 178 8.17 5.74 -26.09
N LEU A 179 7.57 5.11 -25.08
CA LEU A 179 6.50 5.70 -24.28
C LEU A 179 7.09 6.56 -23.16
N LYS A 180 6.55 7.78 -23.00
CA LYS A 180 6.88 8.69 -21.89
C LYS A 180 5.80 8.61 -20.82
N ILE A 181 5.58 7.41 -20.29
CA ILE A 181 4.71 7.22 -19.13
C ILE A 181 5.42 7.70 -17.88
N ASP A 182 4.70 8.39 -17.00
CA ASP A 182 5.32 8.97 -15.80
C ASP A 182 5.72 7.91 -14.78
N GLY A 183 4.84 6.94 -14.52
CA GLY A 183 5.12 5.81 -13.64
C GLY A 183 4.33 4.57 -14.00
N ALA A 184 4.88 3.40 -13.68
CA ALA A 184 4.17 2.14 -13.74
C ALA A 184 4.57 1.23 -12.58
N TYR A 185 3.60 0.46 -12.11
CA TYR A 185 3.76 -0.48 -11.02
C TYR A 185 3.16 -1.83 -11.39
N LYS A 186 3.70 -2.89 -10.83
CA LYS A 186 3.12 -4.23 -10.84
C LYS A 186 2.47 -4.48 -9.49
N VAL A 187 1.32 -5.14 -9.48
CA VAL A 187 0.72 -5.64 -8.24
C VAL A 187 1.64 -6.71 -7.64
N ALA A 188 1.97 -6.56 -6.35
CA ALA A 188 2.78 -7.51 -5.61
C ALA A 188 1.98 -8.79 -5.30
N ASP A 189 2.59 -9.96 -5.44
CA ASP A 189 1.97 -11.21 -5.01
C ASP A 189 2.02 -11.33 -3.47
N PRO A 190 0.94 -11.77 -2.78
CA PRO A 190 -0.31 -12.32 -3.31
C PRO A 190 -1.51 -11.36 -3.22
N LEU A 191 -1.33 -10.05 -3.41
CA LEU A 191 -2.45 -9.09 -3.30
C LEU A 191 -3.58 -9.46 -4.26
N ASN A 192 -4.83 -9.44 -3.78
CA ASN A 192 -6.05 -9.56 -4.59
C ASN A 192 -6.70 -8.17 -4.75
N PRO A 193 -6.51 -7.49 -5.89
CA PRO A 193 -6.99 -6.13 -6.07
C PRO A 193 -8.51 -6.02 -6.12
N ARG A 194 -9.19 -7.05 -6.63
CA ARG A 194 -10.65 -7.08 -6.68
C ARG A 194 -11.27 -7.03 -5.28
N GLU A 195 -10.73 -7.79 -4.33
CA GLU A 195 -11.17 -7.71 -2.93
C GLU A 195 -10.76 -6.37 -2.27
N ARG A 196 -9.56 -5.88 -2.62
CA ARG A 196 -8.96 -4.69 -2.03
C ARG A 196 -9.70 -3.39 -2.39
N ILE A 197 -9.95 -3.17 -3.68
CA ILE A 197 -10.50 -1.91 -4.21
C ILE A 197 -11.75 -2.09 -5.07
N GLY A 198 -12.25 -3.32 -5.25
CA GLY A 198 -13.43 -3.60 -6.06
C GLY A 198 -13.16 -3.69 -7.57
N TYR A 199 -11.89 -3.64 -7.99
CA TYR A 199 -11.49 -3.72 -9.40
C TYR A 199 -10.26 -4.61 -9.55
N GLU A 200 -10.31 -5.53 -10.53
CA GLU A 200 -9.20 -6.41 -10.84
C GLU A 200 -8.20 -5.68 -11.74
N PHE A 201 -6.93 -5.64 -11.34
CA PHE A 201 -5.84 -5.12 -12.16
C PHE A 201 -4.54 -5.84 -11.81
N LYS A 202 -3.57 -5.89 -12.75
CA LYS A 202 -2.23 -6.43 -12.46
C LYS A 202 -1.13 -5.38 -12.57
N ASN A 203 -1.43 -4.27 -13.22
CA ASN A 203 -0.51 -3.17 -13.41
C ASN A 203 -1.21 -1.83 -13.13
N LEU A 204 -0.53 -0.94 -12.41
CA LEU A 204 -0.95 0.44 -12.24
C LEU A 204 -0.12 1.32 -13.18
N LEU A 205 -0.78 2.13 -13.99
CA LEU A 205 -0.16 3.13 -14.87
C LEU A 205 -0.50 4.52 -14.34
N THR A 206 0.51 5.37 -14.16
CA THR A 206 0.33 6.70 -13.55
C THR A 206 0.75 7.80 -14.52
N GLU A 207 -0.06 8.85 -14.59
CA GLU A 207 0.22 10.11 -15.28
C GLU A 207 0.03 11.28 -14.33
N CYS A 208 1.06 12.12 -14.18
CA CYS A 208 1.13 13.20 -13.20
C CYS A 208 0.96 14.55 -13.90
N LYS A 209 -0.18 15.21 -13.71
CA LYS A 209 -0.54 16.45 -14.38
C LYS A 209 -0.47 17.64 -13.44
N ASN A 210 0.67 18.34 -13.43
CA ASN A 210 0.85 19.57 -12.65
C ASN A 210 0.13 20.80 -13.26
N TYR A 211 -1.17 20.68 -13.47
CA TYR A 211 -2.07 21.77 -13.86
C TYR A 211 -3.47 21.52 -13.32
N LYS A 212 -4.36 22.51 -13.52
CA LYS A 212 -5.64 22.60 -12.83
C LYS A 212 -6.49 21.33 -13.00
N GLU A 213 -6.93 21.03 -14.22
CA GLU A 213 -7.86 19.93 -14.50
C GLU A 213 -7.37 19.14 -15.73
N PRO A 214 -7.33 17.79 -15.68
CA PRO A 214 -7.01 16.96 -16.83
C PRO A 214 -8.14 17.02 -17.86
N ASN A 215 -7.82 16.71 -19.11
CA ASN A 215 -8.79 16.67 -20.20
C ASN A 215 -8.76 15.31 -20.92
N TYR A 216 -9.67 15.12 -21.88
CA TYR A 216 -9.78 13.85 -22.60
C TYR A 216 -8.49 13.40 -23.30
N LYS A 217 -7.59 14.32 -23.68
CA LYS A 217 -6.31 13.95 -24.29
C LYS A 217 -5.40 13.23 -23.30
N ASP A 218 -5.44 13.61 -22.02
CA ASP A 218 -4.68 12.96 -20.96
C ASP A 218 -5.17 11.53 -20.73
N LEU A 219 -6.51 11.36 -20.71
CA LEU A 219 -7.16 10.07 -20.64
C LEU A 219 -6.77 9.18 -21.83
N MET A 220 -6.88 9.71 -23.05
CA MET A 220 -6.54 8.97 -24.27
C MET A 220 -5.05 8.62 -24.36
N GLN A 221 -4.17 9.50 -23.87
CA GLN A 221 -2.74 9.21 -23.78
C GLN A 221 -2.50 7.99 -22.90
N LEU A 222 -3.03 7.99 -21.67
CA LEU A 222 -2.85 6.88 -20.73
C LEU A 222 -3.47 5.58 -21.25
N PHE A 223 -4.66 5.66 -21.83
CA PHE A 223 -5.33 4.52 -22.47
C PHE A 223 -4.49 3.93 -23.62
N THR A 224 -3.93 4.79 -24.47
CA THR A 224 -3.08 4.36 -25.60
C THR A 224 -1.80 3.69 -25.12
N TYR A 225 -1.17 4.21 -24.05
CA TYR A 225 -0.03 3.56 -23.41
C TYR A 225 -0.39 2.17 -22.90
N GLY A 226 -1.54 2.08 -22.23
CA GLY A 226 -2.15 0.82 -21.81
C GLY A 226 -2.25 -0.22 -22.92
N LEU A 227 -2.93 0.15 -24.00
CA LEU A 227 -3.14 -0.71 -25.16
C LEU A 227 -1.81 -1.16 -25.78
N LEU A 228 -0.86 -0.23 -25.96
CA LEU A 228 0.43 -0.57 -26.59
C LEU A 228 1.24 -1.53 -25.72
N LEU A 229 1.34 -1.25 -24.41
CA LEU A 229 2.06 -2.09 -23.45
C LEU A 229 1.42 -3.48 -23.33
N ALA A 230 0.09 -3.56 -23.33
CA ALA A 230 -0.63 -4.83 -23.30
C ALA A 230 -0.42 -5.63 -24.60
N HIS A 231 -0.50 -4.97 -25.76
CA HIS A 231 -0.22 -5.59 -27.05
C HIS A 231 1.20 -6.15 -27.14
N LYS A 232 2.17 -5.43 -26.57
CA LYS A 232 3.57 -5.85 -26.46
C LYS A 232 3.84 -6.83 -25.32
N LYS A 233 2.81 -7.23 -24.54
CA LYS A 233 2.87 -8.18 -23.42
C LYS A 233 3.74 -7.74 -22.24
N HIS A 234 3.98 -6.43 -22.06
CA HIS A 234 4.68 -5.91 -20.89
C HIS A 234 3.76 -5.77 -19.67
N ILE A 235 2.47 -5.50 -19.91
CA ILE A 235 1.46 -5.35 -18.86
C ILE A 235 0.22 -6.19 -19.17
N SER A 236 -0.59 -6.43 -18.16
CA SER A 236 -1.89 -7.09 -18.28
C SER A 236 -2.89 -6.42 -17.34
N ILE A 237 -4.16 -6.32 -17.74
CA ILE A 237 -5.27 -5.76 -16.94
C ILE A 237 -4.85 -4.46 -16.22
N PRO A 238 -4.55 -3.38 -16.95
CA PRO A 238 -4.07 -2.14 -16.35
C PRO A 238 -5.19 -1.31 -15.68
N LEU A 239 -4.86 -0.74 -14.52
CA LEU A 239 -5.55 0.40 -13.94
C LEU A 239 -4.77 1.67 -14.29
N GLY A 240 -5.40 2.63 -14.95
CA GLY A 240 -4.85 3.96 -15.16
C GLY A 240 -5.17 4.89 -14.00
N MET A 241 -4.22 5.75 -13.63
CA MET A 241 -4.38 6.76 -12.60
C MET A 241 -3.83 8.10 -13.11
N ILE A 242 -4.72 9.09 -13.24
CA ILE A 242 -4.35 10.46 -13.61
C ILE A 242 -4.40 11.31 -12.34
N ILE A 243 -3.24 11.82 -11.95
CA ILE A 243 -3.09 12.61 -10.72
C ILE A 243 -2.86 14.07 -11.09
N SER A 244 -3.77 14.96 -10.69
CA SER A 244 -3.74 16.38 -11.04
C SER A 244 -3.91 17.29 -9.83
N ARG A 245 -4.01 18.61 -10.06
CA ARG A 245 -4.28 19.57 -8.97
C ARG A 245 -5.73 19.54 -8.52
N LYS A 246 -6.64 19.34 -9.45
CA LYS A 246 -8.08 19.17 -9.23
C LYS A 246 -8.61 18.08 -10.14
N ASN A 247 -9.63 17.38 -9.65
CA ASN A 247 -10.38 16.45 -10.47
C ASN A 247 -11.15 17.18 -11.57
N PRO A 248 -11.36 16.54 -12.74
CA PRO A 248 -12.21 17.10 -13.78
C PRO A 248 -13.67 17.15 -13.30
N ASP A 249 -14.38 18.23 -13.65
CA ASP A 249 -15.83 18.35 -13.43
C ASP A 249 -16.57 17.13 -14.02
N THR A 250 -17.54 16.58 -13.30
CA THR A 250 -18.31 15.38 -13.73
C THR A 250 -19.08 15.60 -15.03
N ASN A 251 -19.37 16.84 -15.41
CA ASN A 251 -20.00 17.21 -16.68
C ASN A 251 -19.01 17.35 -17.84
N ASN A 252 -17.71 17.17 -17.59
CA ASN A 252 -16.67 17.27 -18.62
C ASN A 252 -16.70 16.04 -19.54
N ALA A 253 -16.51 16.26 -20.85
CA ALA A 253 -16.44 15.21 -21.87
C ALA A 253 -15.46 14.06 -21.54
N ILE A 254 -14.46 14.31 -20.68
CA ILE A 254 -13.57 13.25 -20.20
C ILE A 254 -14.31 12.09 -19.50
N TRP A 255 -15.41 12.37 -18.78
CA TRP A 255 -16.21 11.34 -18.11
C TRP A 255 -17.03 10.51 -19.09
N GLU A 256 -17.59 11.14 -20.13
CA GLU A 256 -18.26 10.45 -21.22
C GLU A 256 -17.28 9.53 -21.97
N VAL A 257 -16.10 10.05 -22.34
CA VAL A 257 -15.06 9.25 -23.01
C VAL A 257 -14.61 8.09 -22.13
N ARG A 258 -14.39 8.31 -20.83
CA ARG A 258 -14.05 7.24 -19.88
C ARG A 258 -15.13 6.15 -19.86
N GLY A 259 -16.42 6.53 -19.80
CA GLY A 259 -17.54 5.59 -19.84
C GLY A 259 -17.57 4.74 -21.11
N VAL A 260 -17.40 5.37 -22.27
CA VAL A 260 -17.33 4.69 -23.58
C VAL A 260 -16.14 3.72 -23.65
N LEU A 261 -14.97 4.14 -23.16
CA LEU A 261 -13.76 3.30 -23.15
C LEU A 261 -13.99 2.06 -22.29
N ARG A 262 -14.54 2.19 -21.08
CA ARG A 262 -14.83 1.05 -20.21
C ARG A 262 -15.83 0.07 -20.84
N GLN A 263 -16.91 0.57 -21.46
CA GLN A 263 -17.90 -0.29 -22.12
C GLN A 263 -17.30 -1.11 -23.28
N LYS A 264 -16.36 -0.52 -24.03
CA LYS A 264 -15.70 -1.18 -25.16
C LYS A 264 -14.51 -2.05 -24.72
N TYR A 265 -13.84 -1.69 -23.63
CA TYR A 265 -12.59 -2.28 -23.15
C TYR A 265 -12.67 -2.50 -21.64
N LEU A 266 -13.40 -3.54 -21.23
CA LEU A 266 -13.69 -3.84 -19.82
C LEU A 266 -12.45 -4.00 -18.93
N ASP A 267 -11.31 -4.35 -19.53
CA ASP A 267 -10.03 -4.60 -18.82
C ASP A 267 -9.18 -3.33 -18.60
N PHE A 268 -9.70 -2.15 -18.93
CA PHE A 268 -9.00 -0.86 -18.71
C PHE A 268 -9.90 0.17 -18.03
N GLU A 269 -9.56 0.52 -16.80
CA GLU A 269 -10.24 1.58 -16.03
C GLU A 269 -9.28 2.74 -15.76
N VAL A 270 -9.81 3.96 -15.62
CA VAL A 270 -9.02 5.15 -15.26
C VAL A 270 -9.64 5.86 -14.08
N VAL A 271 -8.85 6.06 -13.02
CA VAL A 271 -9.24 6.89 -11.88
C VAL A 271 -8.57 8.26 -11.97
N PHE A 272 -9.33 9.30 -11.62
CA PHE A 272 -8.80 10.65 -11.42
C PHE A 272 -8.60 10.86 -9.93
N LEU A 273 -7.41 11.35 -9.56
CA LEU A 273 -7.10 11.77 -8.20
C LEU A 273 -6.55 13.19 -8.24
N ASP A 274 -6.92 13.98 -7.24
CA ASP A 274 -6.33 15.29 -7.02
C ASP A 274 -5.55 15.39 -5.72
N VAL A 275 -5.04 16.58 -5.43
CA VAL A 275 -4.22 16.84 -4.24
C VAL A 275 -5.02 16.67 -2.95
N ASP A 276 -6.34 16.86 -2.98
CA ASP A 276 -7.21 16.67 -1.83
C ASP A 276 -7.41 15.16 -1.59
N ASP A 277 -7.62 14.38 -2.67
CA ASP A 277 -7.65 12.92 -2.58
C ASP A 277 -6.32 12.35 -2.02
N LEU A 278 -5.17 12.86 -2.48
CA LEU A 278 -3.86 12.46 -1.93
C LEU A 278 -3.71 12.87 -0.46
N SER A 279 -4.22 14.04 -0.08
CA SER A 279 -4.21 14.48 1.32
C SER A 279 -5.00 13.54 2.20
N GLU A 280 -6.17 13.11 1.73
CA GLU A 280 -7.02 12.16 2.44
C GLU A 280 -6.37 10.79 2.56
N MET A 281 -5.72 10.28 1.51
CA MET A 281 -4.95 9.03 1.59
C MET A 281 -3.86 9.09 2.68
N VAL A 282 -3.14 10.22 2.79
CA VAL A 282 -2.11 10.42 3.82
C VAL A 282 -2.73 10.54 5.22
N ASN A 283 -3.87 11.24 5.36
CA ASN A 283 -4.59 11.33 6.64
C ASN A 283 -5.08 9.96 7.11
N ARG A 284 -5.56 9.11 6.20
CA ARG A 284 -5.95 7.73 6.54
C ARG A 284 -4.79 6.93 7.12
N ILE A 285 -3.57 7.08 6.59
CA ILE A 285 -2.38 6.47 7.20
C ILE A 285 -2.14 6.96 8.62
N ARG A 286 -2.45 8.20 8.97
CA ARG A 286 -2.37 8.71 10.35
C ARG A 286 -3.45 8.12 11.25
N GLU A 287 -4.67 7.99 10.73
CA GLU A 287 -5.87 7.56 11.48
C GLU A 287 -6.01 6.05 11.59
N SER A 288 -5.08 5.29 11.02
CA SER A 288 -5.11 3.82 11.02
C SER A 288 -6.25 3.34 10.13
N LEU A 289 -6.36 3.98 8.98
CA LEU A 289 -7.36 3.71 7.97
C LEU A 289 -6.66 3.42 6.64
N ASP A 290 -7.35 2.67 5.80
CA ASP A 290 -6.88 2.18 4.52
C ASP A 290 -6.81 3.28 3.42
N PRO A 291 -5.65 3.68 2.90
CA PRO A 291 -5.57 4.69 1.83
C PRO A 291 -6.22 4.25 0.51
N ALA A 292 -6.29 2.95 0.20
CA ALA A 292 -6.87 2.43 -1.04
C ALA A 292 -8.39 2.63 -1.11
N TYR A 293 -9.04 2.91 0.02
CA TYR A 293 -10.45 3.27 0.09
C TYR A 293 -10.80 4.43 -0.85
N ILE A 294 -9.90 5.41 -1.02
CA ILE A 294 -10.13 6.54 -1.92
C ILE A 294 -10.16 6.08 -3.38
N ILE A 295 -9.27 5.16 -3.78
CA ILE A 295 -9.30 4.55 -5.12
C ILE A 295 -10.61 3.79 -5.33
N LYS A 296 -11.03 2.99 -4.32
CA LYS A 296 -12.30 2.25 -4.34
C LYS A 296 -13.50 3.19 -4.51
N GLN A 297 -13.52 4.34 -3.83
CA GLN A 297 -14.56 5.35 -4.01
C GLN A 297 -14.58 5.92 -5.43
N LYS A 298 -13.43 6.30 -6.00
CA LYS A 298 -13.35 6.82 -7.38
C LYS A 298 -13.78 5.81 -8.45
N ILE A 299 -13.58 4.52 -8.18
CA ILE A 299 -14.12 3.44 -9.03
C ILE A 299 -15.64 3.38 -8.89
N GLY A 300 -16.15 3.45 -7.65
CA GLY A 300 -17.58 3.37 -7.33
C GLY A 300 -18.41 4.57 -7.79
N GLU A 301 -17.89 5.79 -7.75
CA GLU A 301 -18.56 7.03 -8.20
C GLU A 301 -19.12 6.89 -9.63
N MET A 302 -18.45 6.09 -10.47
CA MET A 302 -18.85 5.83 -11.84
C MET A 302 -20.13 4.98 -11.95
N GLU A 303 -20.38 4.06 -11.02
CA GLU A 303 -21.58 3.21 -11.06
C GLU A 303 -22.87 4.00 -10.81
N THR A 304 -22.75 5.15 -10.13
CA THR A 304 -23.85 6.08 -9.85
C THR A 304 -24.11 7.09 -10.97
N ILE A 305 -23.11 7.45 -11.77
CA ILE A 305 -23.28 8.44 -12.87
C ILE A 305 -24.00 7.82 -14.08
N TRP A 306 -23.93 6.50 -14.25
CA TRP A 306 -24.46 5.78 -15.42
C TRP A 306 -25.57 4.77 -15.09
N ARG A 307 -26.14 4.85 -13.87
CA ARG A 307 -27.45 4.25 -13.53
C ARG A 307 -28.54 5.29 -13.67
#